data_AF-A0A942THH6-F1
#
_entry.id   AF-A0A942THH6-F1
#
_cell.length_a   1.000
_cell.length_b   1.000
_cell.length_c   1.000
_cell.angle_alpha   90.00
_cell.angle_beta   90.00
_cell.angle_gamma   90.00
#
_symmetry.space_group_name_H-M   'P 1'
#
loop_
_entity.id
_entity.type
_entity.pdbx_description
1 polymer ?
#
loop_
_entity_poly.entity_id
_entity_poly.type
_entity_poly.pdbx_seq_one_letter_code
_entity_poly.pdbx_strand_id
1 'polypeptide(L)'
;MSLIELSLSDVVKKQYKFKLRAFFGSFSSLAFMQLLGLLFSLGGSGGMGFSSEHYSIHISYYSAEMVIVFTLLWAFLTAILITAKAARFDDFSFVSNRISSNIANALFLVTASVIGGTSAILSGYLLRVITYFTSDVQYGVNSGLLVAPKEFFLGISATILYVLLFSSIGYMFGMLVQINKIFIVLLPCLIIGSWIFLGITNEGMIKPIFDFIFRESVFSLFFIKIIGISGLLFAGAAALSNRMEVRK
;
A
#
# COMPACT_ATOMS: atom_id res chain seq x y z
N MET A 1 -36.10 -1.28 30.22
CA MET A 1 -34.71 -1.11 29.75
C MET A 1 -34.72 -0.04 28.67
N SER A 2 -34.12 1.12 28.93
CA SER A 2 -33.99 2.20 27.94
C SER A 2 -33.03 1.73 26.85
N LEU A 3 -33.51 1.69 25.61
CA LEU A 3 -32.69 1.47 24.43
C LEU A 3 -31.80 2.70 24.27
N ILE A 4 -30.59 2.64 24.82
CA ILE A 4 -29.56 3.64 24.55
C ILE A 4 -29.24 3.51 23.06
N GLU A 5 -29.77 4.42 22.24
CA GLU A 5 -29.37 4.57 20.85
C GLU A 5 -27.87 4.85 20.83
N LEU A 6 -27.08 3.84 20.48
CA LEU A 6 -25.65 4.00 20.31
C LEU A 6 -25.43 4.95 19.11
N SER A 7 -24.72 6.04 19.34
CA SER A 7 -24.36 6.96 18.26
C SER A 7 -23.49 6.23 17.22
N LEU A 8 -23.65 6.59 15.94
CA LEU A 8 -22.84 6.01 14.85
C LEU A 8 -21.33 6.15 15.11
N SER A 9 -20.91 7.24 15.76
CA SER A 9 -19.50 7.45 16.13
C SER A 9 -19.00 6.42 17.14
N ASP A 10 -19.81 6.08 18.14
CA ASP A 10 -19.44 5.11 19.17
C ASP A 10 -19.35 3.69 18.61
N VAL A 11 -20.25 3.36 17.68
CA VAL A 11 -20.20 2.08 16.95
C VAL A 11 -18.93 2.00 16.10
N VAL A 12 -18.62 3.03 15.31
CA VAL A 12 -17.41 3.09 14.47
C VAL A 12 -16.15 2.96 15.32
N LYS A 13 -16.04 3.67 16.45
CA LYS A 13 -14.86 3.59 17.34
C LYS A 13 -14.66 2.20 17.91
N LYS A 14 -15.74 1.53 18.35
CA LYS A 14 -15.68 0.16 18.87
C LYS A 14 -15.26 -0.82 17.77
N GLN A 15 -15.85 -0.72 16.58
CA GLN A 15 -15.49 -1.56 15.43
C GLN A 15 -14.05 -1.34 14.98
N TYR A 16 -13.59 -0.10 14.93
CA TYR A 16 -12.20 0.24 14.61
C TYR A 16 -11.22 -0.39 15.61
N LYS A 17 -11.46 -0.25 16.92
CA LYS A 17 -10.63 -0.86 17.96
C LYS A 17 -10.64 -2.40 17.89
N PHE A 18 -11.79 -2.99 17.61
CA PHE A 18 -11.90 -4.43 17.40
C PHE A 18 -11.05 -4.88 16.20
N LYS A 19 -11.18 -4.20 15.06
CA LYS A 19 -10.40 -4.51 13.85
C LYS A 19 -8.90 -4.37 14.05
N LEU A 20 -8.44 -3.33 14.77
CA LEU A 20 -7.03 -3.21 15.13
C LEU A 20 -6.50 -4.43 15.90
N ARG A 21 -7.30 -4.99 16.80
CA ARG A 21 -6.92 -6.19 17.58
C ARG A 21 -7.01 -7.46 16.73
N ALA A 22 -8.10 -7.63 15.99
CA ALA A 22 -8.34 -8.80 15.16
C ALA A 22 -7.28 -8.93 14.04
N PHE A 23 -6.89 -7.82 13.43
CA PHE A 23 -5.89 -7.77 12.37
C PHE A 23 -4.48 -7.43 12.87
N PHE A 24 -4.20 -7.55 14.17
CA PHE A 24 -2.87 -7.28 14.70
C PHE A 24 -1.81 -8.18 14.03
N GLY A 25 -2.15 -9.43 13.72
CA GLY A 25 -1.29 -10.35 12.98
C GLY A 25 -0.90 -9.88 11.57
N SER A 26 -1.70 -9.01 10.93
CA SER A 26 -1.35 -8.41 9.64
C SER A 26 -0.12 -7.49 9.74
N PHE A 27 0.15 -6.86 10.88
CA PHE A 27 1.38 -6.10 11.07
C PHE A 27 2.62 -6.99 11.19
N SER A 28 2.46 -8.24 11.65
CA SER A 28 3.56 -9.21 11.57
C SER A 28 3.86 -9.62 10.13
N SER A 29 2.83 -9.74 9.28
CA SER A 29 3.03 -10.03 7.85
C SER A 29 3.63 -8.84 7.09
N LEU A 30 3.37 -7.60 7.53
CA LEU A 30 4.07 -6.40 7.03
C LEU A 30 5.57 -6.51 7.25
N ALA A 31 5.98 -6.80 8.50
CA ALA A 31 7.39 -6.94 8.84
C ALA A 31 8.07 -8.02 7.99
N PHE A 32 7.40 -9.17 7.79
CA PHE A 32 7.91 -10.24 6.94
C PHE A 32 8.07 -9.79 5.46
N MET A 33 7.07 -9.09 4.91
CA MET A 33 7.14 -8.56 3.54
C MET A 33 8.26 -7.53 3.38
N GLN A 34 8.50 -6.70 4.39
CA GLN A 34 9.59 -5.72 4.38
C GLN A 34 10.96 -6.39 4.48
N LEU A 35 11.10 -7.45 5.29
CA LEU A 35 12.31 -8.26 5.35
C LEU A 35 12.61 -8.94 4.00
N LEU A 36 11.60 -9.50 3.32
CA LEU A 36 11.76 -10.02 1.96
C LEU A 36 12.22 -8.92 1.00
N GLY A 37 11.61 -7.74 1.04
CA GLY A 37 12.04 -6.61 0.23
C GLY A 37 13.49 -6.19 0.48
N LEU A 38 13.93 -6.22 1.74
CA LEU A 38 15.31 -5.94 2.11
C LEU A 38 16.26 -6.99 1.54
N LEU A 39 15.95 -8.27 1.68
CA LEU A 39 16.75 -9.37 1.12
C LEU A 39 16.95 -9.22 -0.39
N PHE A 40 15.90 -8.88 -1.12
CA PHE A 40 15.99 -8.64 -2.56
C PHE A 40 16.78 -7.37 -2.91
N SER A 41 16.79 -6.37 -2.01
CA SER A 41 17.54 -5.13 -2.21
C SER A 41 19.04 -5.25 -1.92
N LEU A 42 19.48 -6.30 -1.21
CA LEU A 42 20.90 -6.52 -0.90
C LEU A 42 21.75 -6.89 -2.12
N GLY A 43 21.12 -7.41 -3.20
CA GLY A 43 21.82 -7.76 -4.43
C GLY A 43 22.31 -6.56 -5.26
N GLY A 44 21.97 -5.33 -4.86
CA GLY A 44 22.18 -4.13 -5.67
C GLY A 44 21.16 -4.00 -6.80
N SER A 45 20.82 -2.76 -7.17
CA SER A 45 19.90 -2.44 -8.27
C SER A 45 20.59 -2.22 -9.62
N GLY A 46 21.93 -2.33 -9.64
CA GLY A 46 22.76 -2.17 -10.83
C GLY A 46 24.18 -1.72 -10.47
N GLY A 47 25.08 -1.73 -11.45
CA GLY A 47 26.44 -1.23 -11.23
C GLY A 47 27.09 -0.75 -12.52
N MET A 48 28.06 0.17 -12.38
CA MET A 48 28.89 0.68 -13.46
C MET A 48 30.35 0.38 -13.12
N GLY A 49 31.06 -0.26 -14.04
CA GLY A 49 32.48 -0.50 -13.93
C GLY A 49 33.24 0.32 -14.97
N PHE A 50 34.29 1.02 -14.55
CA PHE A 50 35.30 1.60 -15.43
C PHE A 50 36.65 1.00 -15.09
N SER A 51 37.34 0.43 -16.08
CA SER A 51 38.70 -0.08 -15.90
C SER A 51 39.66 0.57 -16.89
N SER A 52 40.84 0.97 -16.41
CA SER A 52 42.02 1.35 -17.18
C SER A 52 43.22 0.52 -16.71
N GLU A 53 44.37 0.61 -17.39
CA GLU A 53 45.58 -0.17 -17.07
C GLU A 53 46.08 -0.01 -15.63
N HIS A 54 45.68 1.05 -14.92
CA HIS A 54 46.14 1.34 -13.56
C HIS A 54 45.02 1.47 -12.52
N TYR A 55 43.74 1.53 -12.94
CA TYR A 55 42.62 1.72 -12.04
C TYR A 55 41.38 0.95 -12.48
N SER A 56 40.75 0.25 -11.54
CA SER A 56 39.38 -0.25 -11.69
C SER A 56 38.48 0.44 -10.68
N ILE A 57 37.41 1.05 -11.17
CA ILE A 57 36.38 1.72 -10.38
C ILE A 57 35.09 0.95 -10.60
N HIS A 58 34.54 0.39 -9.53
CA HIS A 58 33.22 -0.26 -9.53
C HIS A 58 32.26 0.57 -8.67
N ILE A 59 31.19 1.05 -9.28
CA ILE A 59 30.11 1.77 -8.62
C ILE A 59 28.90 0.84 -8.58
N SER A 60 28.45 0.48 -7.38
CA SER A 60 27.23 -0.30 -7.17
C SER A 60 26.11 0.61 -6.67
N TYR A 61 24.94 0.50 -7.27
CA TYR A 61 23.73 1.21 -6.85
C TYR A 61 22.89 0.30 -5.95
N TYR A 62 22.44 0.84 -4.83
CA TYR A 62 21.52 0.18 -3.92
C TYR A 62 20.25 1.00 -3.79
N SER A 63 19.10 0.38 -4.06
CA SER A 63 17.78 1.00 -3.95
C SER A 63 16.87 0.18 -3.05
N ALA A 64 16.06 0.87 -2.22
CA ALA A 64 15.07 0.25 -1.34
C ALA A 64 13.67 0.16 -1.99
N GLU A 65 13.56 0.37 -3.30
CA GLU A 65 12.30 0.31 -4.05
C GLU A 65 11.55 -1.02 -3.85
N MET A 66 12.28 -2.14 -3.77
CA MET A 66 11.65 -3.45 -3.55
C MET A 66 10.91 -3.52 -2.22
N VAL A 67 11.43 -2.90 -1.15
CA VAL A 67 10.74 -2.82 0.15
C VAL A 67 9.40 -2.09 0.02
N ILE A 68 9.38 -1.00 -0.76
CA ILE A 68 8.16 -0.25 -1.04
C ILE A 68 7.17 -1.12 -1.82
N VAL A 69 7.62 -1.81 -2.88
CA VAL A 69 6.78 -2.71 -3.70
C VAL A 69 6.13 -3.81 -2.83
N PHE A 70 6.90 -4.49 -1.99
CA PHE A 70 6.35 -5.50 -1.08
C PHE A 70 5.38 -4.91 -0.04
N THR A 71 5.60 -3.67 0.41
CA THR A 71 4.67 -2.97 1.31
C THR A 71 3.35 -2.63 0.60
N LEU A 72 3.39 -2.21 -0.67
CA LEU A 72 2.20 -1.94 -1.48
C LEU A 72 1.41 -3.24 -1.71
N LEU A 73 2.09 -4.33 -2.03
CA LEU A 73 1.48 -5.66 -2.19
C LEU A 73 0.83 -6.13 -0.88
N TRP A 74 1.53 -5.98 0.24
CA TRP A 74 0.97 -6.30 1.56
C TRP A 74 -0.30 -5.51 1.87
N ALA A 75 -0.30 -4.20 1.60
CA ALA A 75 -1.46 -3.35 1.89
C ALA A 75 -2.66 -3.70 1.02
N PHE A 76 -2.41 -4.02 -0.26
CA PHE A 76 -3.43 -4.53 -1.18
C PHE A 76 -4.04 -5.85 -0.68
N LEU A 77 -3.21 -6.83 -0.31
CA LEU A 77 -3.70 -8.12 0.21
C LEU A 77 -4.44 -7.98 1.53
N THR A 78 -3.94 -7.15 2.44
CA THR A 78 -4.59 -6.90 3.74
C THR A 78 -5.97 -6.26 3.56
N ALA A 79 -6.11 -5.34 2.61
CA ALA A 79 -7.40 -4.76 2.28
C ALA A 79 -8.40 -5.79 1.74
N ILE A 80 -7.96 -6.73 0.90
CA ILE A 80 -8.79 -7.84 0.43
C ILE A 80 -9.20 -8.75 1.61
N LEU A 81 -8.27 -9.08 2.52
CA LEU A 81 -8.55 -9.96 3.67
C LEU A 81 -9.59 -9.38 4.62
N ILE A 82 -9.59 -8.06 4.83
CA ILE A 82 -10.61 -7.38 5.66
C ILE A 82 -12.01 -7.49 5.03
N THR A 83 -12.07 -7.54 3.71
CA THR A 83 -13.29 -7.84 2.97
C THR A 83 -13.51 -9.34 2.77
N ALA A 84 -12.89 -10.23 3.54
CA ALA A 84 -13.24 -11.66 3.48
C ALA A 84 -14.55 -11.92 4.24
N LYS A 85 -15.32 -12.93 3.83
CA LYS A 85 -16.60 -13.29 4.48
C LYS A 85 -16.45 -13.54 5.99
N ALA A 86 -15.37 -14.18 6.43
CA ALA A 86 -15.11 -14.47 7.83
C ALA A 86 -15.04 -13.18 8.67
N ALA A 87 -14.28 -12.18 8.22
CA ALA A 87 -14.16 -10.88 8.88
C ALA A 87 -15.48 -10.08 8.92
N ARG A 88 -16.41 -10.37 7.99
CA ARG A 88 -17.72 -9.74 7.93
C ARG A 88 -18.73 -10.40 8.89
N PHE A 89 -18.61 -11.71 9.16
CA PHE A 89 -19.46 -12.40 10.12
C PHE A 89 -19.15 -12.01 11.57
N ASP A 90 -17.89 -11.72 11.87
CA ASP A 90 -17.49 -11.17 13.18
C ASP A 90 -18.08 -9.76 13.41
N ASP A 91 -18.23 -8.95 12.35
CA ASP A 91 -18.84 -7.61 12.45
C ASP A 91 -20.35 -7.65 12.79
N PHE A 92 -21.06 -8.73 12.44
CA PHE A 92 -22.50 -8.91 12.74
C PHE A 92 -22.77 -9.29 14.20
N SER A 93 -21.75 -9.67 14.97
CA SER A 93 -21.88 -9.85 16.43
C SER A 93 -22.06 -8.52 17.17
N PHE A 94 -21.78 -7.40 16.51
CA PHE A 94 -22.07 -6.05 17.00
C PHE A 94 -23.33 -5.51 16.31
N VAL A 95 -24.14 -4.72 17.03
CA VAL A 95 -25.23 -3.91 16.44
C VAL A 95 -24.57 -2.89 15.50
N SER A 96 -24.38 -3.28 14.25
CA SER A 96 -23.59 -2.54 13.27
C SER A 96 -24.36 -2.29 11.99
N ASN A 97 -24.16 -1.10 11.43
CA ASN A 97 -24.71 -0.73 10.13
C ASN A 97 -23.61 -0.85 9.07
N ARG A 98 -23.95 -1.11 7.80
CA ARG A 98 -22.95 -1.25 6.71
C ARG A 98 -22.06 -0.04 6.57
N ILE A 99 -22.63 1.14 6.78
CA ILE A 99 -21.90 2.40 6.75
C ILE A 99 -20.86 2.43 7.88
N SER A 100 -21.22 2.00 9.10
CA SER A 100 -20.28 1.99 10.23
C SER A 100 -19.13 1.01 10.01
N SER A 101 -19.41 -0.18 9.47
CA SER A 101 -18.37 -1.18 9.13
C SER A 101 -17.44 -0.68 8.02
N ASN A 102 -17.97 -0.10 6.94
CA ASN A 102 -17.15 0.46 5.86
C ASN A 102 -16.26 1.62 6.35
N ILE A 103 -16.79 2.52 7.18
CA ILE A 103 -16.00 3.60 7.77
C ILE A 103 -14.91 3.04 8.69
N ALA A 104 -15.23 2.05 9.53
CA ALA A 104 -14.25 1.41 10.40
C ALA A 104 -13.13 0.70 9.61
N ASN A 105 -13.47 0.05 8.49
CA ASN A 105 -12.50 -0.57 7.58
C ASN A 105 -11.60 0.49 6.92
N ALA A 106 -12.18 1.58 6.41
CA ALA A 106 -11.41 2.67 5.83
C ALA A 106 -10.45 3.30 6.84
N LEU A 107 -10.90 3.57 8.08
CA LEU A 107 -10.05 4.08 9.15
C LEU A 107 -8.91 3.11 9.50
N PHE A 108 -9.20 1.80 9.56
CA PHE A 108 -8.15 0.79 9.75
C PHE A 108 -7.11 0.87 8.64
N LEU A 109 -7.52 0.90 7.37
CA LEU A 109 -6.61 0.94 6.22
C LEU A 109 -5.79 2.23 6.17
N VAL A 110 -6.37 3.37 6.55
CA VAL A 110 -5.62 4.62 6.71
C VAL A 110 -4.52 4.45 7.75
N THR A 111 -4.82 3.87 8.92
CA THR A 111 -3.80 3.65 9.95
C THR A 111 -2.73 2.63 9.54
N ALA A 112 -3.14 1.56 8.86
CA ALA A 112 -2.22 0.58 8.29
C ALA A 112 -1.30 1.21 7.24
N SER A 113 -1.81 2.16 6.45
CA SER A 113 -1.02 2.87 5.43
C SER A 113 0.01 3.80 6.05
N VAL A 114 -0.33 4.47 7.15
CA VAL A 114 0.63 5.31 7.90
C VAL A 114 1.76 4.45 8.45
N ILE A 115 1.43 3.32 9.09
CA ILE A 115 2.43 2.42 9.68
C ILE A 115 3.30 1.78 8.59
N GLY A 116 2.69 1.24 7.53
CA GLY A 116 3.41 0.60 6.44
C GLY A 116 4.30 1.56 5.66
N GLY A 117 3.79 2.75 5.35
CA GLY A 117 4.56 3.77 4.62
C GLY A 117 5.75 4.31 5.42
N THR A 118 5.56 4.58 6.71
CA THR A 118 6.67 5.00 7.59
C THR A 118 7.70 3.89 7.75
N SER A 119 7.28 2.64 8.02
CA SER A 119 8.22 1.54 8.20
C SER A 119 8.97 1.16 6.93
N ALA A 120 8.37 1.33 5.75
CA ALA A 120 9.04 1.07 4.47
C ALA A 120 10.20 2.04 4.23
N ILE A 121 10.00 3.33 4.47
CA ILE A 121 11.08 4.34 4.33
C ILE A 121 12.17 4.09 5.37
N LEU A 122 11.81 3.82 6.63
CA LEU A 122 12.78 3.49 7.68
C LEU A 122 13.60 2.24 7.35
N SER A 123 12.97 1.22 6.77
CA SER A 123 13.65 0.02 6.29
C SER A 123 14.67 0.34 5.19
N GLY A 124 14.41 1.33 4.34
CA GLY A 124 15.40 1.81 3.36
C GLY A 124 16.67 2.39 4.00
N TYR A 125 16.57 3.03 5.17
CA TYR A 125 17.74 3.45 5.93
C TYR A 125 18.45 2.29 6.60
N LEU A 126 17.70 1.29 7.07
CA LEU A 126 18.26 0.05 7.59
C LEU A 126 19.09 -0.67 6.51
N LEU A 127 18.65 -0.69 5.24
CA LEU A 127 19.44 -1.23 4.12
C LEU A 127 20.79 -0.51 3.97
N ARG A 128 20.83 0.82 4.13
CA ARG A 128 22.08 1.60 4.08
C ARG A 128 23.02 1.21 5.21
N VAL A 129 22.50 0.99 6.41
CA VAL A 129 23.30 0.53 7.55
C VAL A 129 23.86 -0.86 7.29
N ILE A 130 23.05 -1.81 6.80
CA ILE A 130 23.54 -3.16 6.48
C ILE A 130 24.65 -3.10 5.43
N THR A 131 24.39 -2.42 4.31
CA THR A 131 25.35 -2.32 3.19
C THR A 131 26.66 -1.67 3.63
N TYR A 132 26.62 -0.76 4.61
CA TYR A 132 27.82 -0.12 5.16
C TYR A 132 28.71 -1.09 5.92
N PHE A 133 28.12 -2.05 6.62
CA PHE A 133 28.87 -3.08 7.35
C PHE A 133 29.27 -4.28 6.49
N THR A 134 28.51 -4.58 5.43
CA THR A 134 28.75 -5.77 4.61
C THR A 134 29.57 -5.50 3.36
N SER A 135 29.67 -4.26 2.90
CA SER A 135 30.33 -3.90 1.65
C SER A 135 31.38 -2.82 1.91
N ASP A 136 32.62 -3.04 1.45
CA ASP A 136 33.73 -2.06 1.50
C ASP A 136 33.50 -0.87 0.54
N VAL A 137 32.30 -0.30 0.54
CA VAL A 137 31.88 0.75 -0.36
C VAL A 137 31.88 2.06 0.42
N GLN A 138 32.70 3.01 -0.02
CA GLN A 138 32.64 4.38 0.49
C GLN A 138 31.36 5.04 -0.03
N TYR A 139 30.46 5.41 0.88
CA TYR A 139 29.27 6.17 0.52
C TYR A 139 29.68 7.56 0.03
N GLY A 140 29.07 8.01 -1.06
CA GLY A 140 29.22 9.38 -1.53
C GLY A 140 28.90 10.37 -0.39
N VAL A 141 29.78 11.35 -0.20
CA VAL A 141 29.87 12.31 0.91
C VAL A 141 28.58 13.14 1.16
N ASN A 142 27.60 13.09 0.24
CA ASN A 142 26.38 13.90 0.29
C ASN A 142 25.07 13.12 0.57
N SER A 143 25.13 11.90 1.08
CA SER A 143 23.95 11.02 1.22
C SER A 143 23.35 10.92 2.64
N GLY A 144 23.69 11.86 3.52
CA GLY A 144 23.23 11.89 4.91
C GLY A 144 21.77 12.33 5.08
N LEU A 145 21.07 11.77 6.08
CA LEU A 145 19.68 12.11 6.43
C LEU A 145 19.50 13.61 6.78
N LEU A 146 20.56 14.25 7.26
CA LEU A 146 20.61 15.67 7.62
C LEU A 146 20.84 16.62 6.44
N VAL A 147 21.22 16.09 5.26
CA VAL A 147 21.50 16.92 4.06
C VAL A 147 20.20 17.41 3.42
N ALA A 148 19.13 16.60 3.45
CA ALA A 148 17.83 16.94 2.86
C ALA A 148 16.65 16.42 3.71
N PRO A 149 16.40 16.97 4.91
CA PRO A 149 15.30 16.54 5.77
C PRO A 149 13.92 16.71 5.11
N LYS A 150 13.77 17.68 4.20
CA LYS A 150 12.54 17.87 3.43
C LYS A 150 12.22 16.67 2.54
N GLU A 151 13.23 16.10 1.88
CA GLU A 151 13.05 14.94 0.99
C GLU A 151 12.64 13.69 1.76
N PHE A 152 13.14 13.53 3.00
CA PHE A 152 12.75 12.45 3.88
C PHE A 152 11.26 12.48 4.23
N PHE A 153 10.74 13.62 4.69
CA PHE A 153 9.32 13.76 5.02
C PHE A 153 8.43 13.67 3.77
N LEU A 154 8.88 14.20 2.64
CA LEU A 154 8.20 14.03 1.36
C LEU A 154 8.13 12.56 0.95
N GLY A 155 9.23 11.81 1.10
CA GLY A 155 9.28 10.37 0.86
C GLY A 155 8.28 9.60 1.73
N ILE A 156 8.28 9.84 3.04
CA ILE A 156 7.32 9.20 3.97
C ILE A 156 5.89 9.50 3.54
N SER A 157 5.56 10.77 3.34
CA SER A 157 4.19 11.17 3.00
C SER A 157 3.75 10.60 1.64
N ALA A 158 4.64 10.57 0.64
CA ALA A 158 4.35 9.98 -0.65
C ALA A 158 4.14 8.45 -0.56
N THR A 159 4.97 7.74 0.21
CA THR A 159 4.79 6.30 0.41
C THR A 159 3.50 6.00 1.16
N ILE A 160 3.14 6.76 2.20
CA ILE A 160 1.84 6.60 2.90
C ILE A 160 0.67 6.76 1.91
N LEU A 161 0.73 7.77 1.04
CA LEU A 161 -0.31 8.01 0.02
C LEU A 161 -0.39 6.86 -0.98
N TYR A 162 0.74 6.31 -1.44
CA TYR A 162 0.73 5.15 -2.33
C TYR A 162 0.18 3.89 -1.64
N VAL A 163 0.58 3.64 -0.39
CA VAL A 163 0.04 2.51 0.39
C VAL A 163 -1.47 2.68 0.60
N LEU A 164 -1.94 3.91 0.84
CA LEU A 164 -3.37 4.23 0.91
C LEU A 164 -4.08 3.97 -0.41
N LEU A 165 -3.52 4.40 -1.55
CA LEU A 165 -4.09 4.14 -2.87
C LEU A 165 -4.23 2.63 -3.12
N PHE A 166 -3.16 1.87 -2.93
CA PHE A 166 -3.16 0.42 -3.17
C PHE A 166 -4.09 -0.32 -2.22
N SER A 167 -4.17 0.08 -0.95
CA SER A 167 -5.15 -0.49 -0.02
C SER A 167 -6.58 -0.14 -0.42
N SER A 168 -6.85 1.05 -0.95
CA SER A 168 -8.17 1.46 -1.44
C SER A 168 -8.60 0.62 -2.66
N ILE A 169 -7.67 0.38 -3.60
CA ILE A 169 -7.89 -0.50 -4.74
C ILE A 169 -8.17 -1.92 -4.26
N GLY A 170 -7.35 -2.46 -3.36
CA GLY A 170 -7.54 -3.79 -2.78
C GLY A 170 -8.88 -3.94 -2.06
N TYR A 171 -9.31 -2.91 -1.34
CA TYR A 171 -10.62 -2.89 -0.67
C TYR A 171 -11.77 -2.95 -1.68
N MET A 172 -11.73 -2.12 -2.74
CA MET A 172 -12.75 -2.17 -3.80
C MET A 172 -12.76 -3.53 -4.50
N PHE A 173 -11.58 -4.08 -4.78
CA PHE A 173 -11.40 -5.38 -5.42
C PHE A 173 -12.01 -6.50 -4.59
N GLY A 174 -11.71 -6.52 -3.29
CA GLY A 174 -12.25 -7.50 -2.36
C GLY A 174 -13.77 -7.40 -2.23
N MET A 175 -14.33 -6.18 -2.24
CA MET A 175 -15.78 -5.98 -2.30
C MET A 175 -16.41 -6.49 -3.61
N LEU A 176 -15.77 -6.29 -4.77
CA LEU A 176 -16.24 -6.85 -6.05
C LEU A 176 -16.24 -8.38 -6.03
N VAL A 177 -15.18 -8.99 -5.50
CA VAL A 177 -15.08 -10.45 -5.32
C VAL A 177 -16.18 -10.98 -4.41
N GLN A 178 -16.56 -10.24 -3.36
CA GLN A 178 -17.69 -10.63 -2.52
C GLN A 178 -19.03 -10.61 -3.25
N ILE A 179 -19.22 -9.70 -4.21
CA ILE A 179 -20.44 -9.62 -5.03
C ILE A 179 -20.52 -10.83 -5.97
N ASN A 180 -19.44 -11.13 -6.69
CA ASN A 180 -19.37 -12.27 -7.58
C ASN A 180 -17.97 -12.90 -7.57
N LYS A 181 -17.90 -14.20 -7.29
CA LYS A 181 -16.64 -14.95 -7.25
C LYS A 181 -15.91 -14.98 -8.60
N ILE A 182 -16.59 -14.70 -9.71
CA ILE A 182 -15.95 -14.62 -11.03
C ILE A 182 -14.85 -13.55 -11.08
N PHE A 183 -14.97 -12.50 -10.25
CA PHE A 183 -13.98 -11.43 -10.16
C PHE A 183 -12.63 -11.90 -9.59
N ILE A 184 -12.57 -13.07 -8.94
CA ILE A 184 -11.31 -13.68 -8.47
C ILE A 184 -10.38 -13.98 -9.66
N VAL A 185 -10.94 -14.42 -10.79
CA VAL A 185 -10.16 -14.77 -11.99
C VAL A 185 -10.12 -13.59 -12.96
N LEU A 186 -11.25 -12.90 -13.13
CA LEU A 186 -11.39 -11.84 -14.12
C LEU A 186 -10.47 -10.66 -13.84
N LEU A 187 -10.35 -10.23 -12.58
CA LEU A 187 -9.59 -9.03 -12.28
C LEU A 187 -8.06 -9.22 -12.34
N PRO A 188 -7.45 -10.31 -11.82
CA PRO A 188 -6.02 -10.57 -12.08
C PRO A 188 -5.73 -10.73 -13.57
N CYS A 189 -6.64 -11.36 -14.33
CA CYS A 189 -6.51 -11.49 -15.77
C CYS A 189 -6.51 -10.11 -16.46
N LEU A 190 -7.39 -9.18 -16.06
CA LEU A 190 -7.39 -7.82 -16.57
C LEU A 190 -6.11 -7.06 -16.22
N ILE A 191 -5.61 -7.17 -14.99
CA ILE A 191 -4.38 -6.48 -14.56
C ILE A 191 -3.16 -7.02 -15.33
N ILE A 192 -2.99 -8.33 -15.37
CA ILE A 192 -1.84 -8.96 -16.05
C ILE A 192 -1.94 -8.76 -17.57
N GLY A 193 -3.13 -8.96 -18.14
CA GLY A 193 -3.36 -8.78 -19.57
C GLY A 193 -3.14 -7.34 -20.02
N SER A 194 -3.61 -6.35 -19.23
CA SER A 194 -3.36 -4.93 -19.51
C SER A 194 -1.88 -4.55 -19.41
N TRP A 195 -1.16 -5.11 -18.44
CA TRP A 195 0.27 -4.87 -18.29
C TRP A 195 1.09 -5.42 -19.48
N ILE A 196 0.80 -6.66 -19.90
CA ILE A 196 1.43 -7.28 -21.08
C ILE A 196 1.12 -6.45 -22.34
N PHE A 197 -0.14 -6.04 -22.52
CA PHE A 197 -0.55 -5.26 -23.68
C PHE A 197 0.14 -3.89 -23.75
N LEU A 198 0.32 -3.22 -22.61
CA LEU A 198 1.03 -1.94 -22.51
C LEU A 198 2.53 -2.11 -22.83
N GLY A 199 3.15 -3.20 -22.38
CA GLY A 199 4.54 -3.51 -22.68
C GLY A 199 4.82 -3.77 -24.16
N ILE A 200 3.84 -4.27 -24.90
CA ILE A 200 3.98 -4.59 -26.34
C ILE A 200 3.70 -3.35 -27.21
N THR A 201 2.68 -2.57 -26.90
CA THR A 201 2.16 -1.53 -27.81
C THR A 201 2.63 -0.12 -27.46
N ASN A 202 3.13 0.14 -26.25
CA ASN A 202 3.63 1.43 -25.75
C ASN A 202 2.71 2.67 -25.93
N GLU A 203 1.50 2.48 -26.47
CA GLU A 203 0.47 3.48 -26.79
C GLU A 203 -0.94 3.09 -26.28
N GLY A 204 -1.05 2.04 -25.46
CA GLY A 204 -2.34 1.59 -24.94
C GLY A 204 -3.05 2.65 -24.07
N MET A 205 -4.39 2.59 -24.04
CA MET A 205 -5.28 3.49 -23.26
C MET A 205 -4.93 3.58 -21.75
N ILE A 206 -4.14 2.64 -21.22
CA ILE A 206 -3.70 2.59 -19.82
C ILE A 206 -2.53 3.55 -19.53
N LYS A 207 -1.66 3.83 -20.52
CA LYS A 207 -0.50 4.72 -20.35
C LYS A 207 -0.86 6.13 -19.86
N PRO A 208 -1.85 6.84 -20.44
CA PRO A 208 -2.23 8.16 -19.93
C PRO A 208 -2.81 8.12 -18.51
N ILE A 209 -3.50 7.03 -18.13
CA ILE A 209 -3.99 6.84 -16.76
C ILE A 209 -2.82 6.64 -15.79
N PHE A 210 -1.84 5.82 -16.18
CA PHE A 210 -0.64 5.58 -15.40
C PHE A 210 0.18 6.87 -15.21
N ASP A 211 0.42 7.59 -16.30
CA ASP A 211 1.15 8.87 -16.27
C ASP A 211 0.40 9.90 -15.41
N PHE A 212 -0.93 9.96 -15.50
CA PHE A 212 -1.73 10.83 -14.65
C PHE A 212 -1.59 10.51 -13.16
N ILE A 213 -1.49 9.24 -12.77
CA ILE A 213 -1.41 8.86 -11.35
C ILE A 213 0.01 9.00 -10.80
N PHE A 214 1.03 8.62 -11.57
CA PHE A 214 2.40 8.43 -11.08
C PHE A 214 3.42 9.49 -11.52
N ARG A 215 3.14 10.30 -12.56
CA ARG A 215 4.10 11.30 -13.09
C ARG A 215 3.83 12.74 -12.65
N GLU A 216 3.24 12.92 -11.48
CA GLU A 216 3.01 14.27 -10.93
C GLU A 216 4.27 14.82 -10.26
N SER A 217 4.70 16.02 -10.68
CA SER A 217 5.88 16.70 -10.12
C SER A 217 5.56 17.52 -8.87
N VAL A 218 4.32 17.99 -8.73
CA VAL A 218 3.90 18.86 -7.63
C VAL A 218 3.23 18.04 -6.53
N PHE A 219 3.88 18.01 -5.36
CA PHE A 219 3.43 17.20 -4.22
C PHE A 219 1.99 17.54 -3.76
N SER A 220 1.59 18.81 -3.74
CA SER A 220 0.25 19.21 -3.31
C SER A 220 -0.85 18.69 -4.25
N LEU A 221 -0.61 18.70 -5.56
CA LEU A 221 -1.55 18.15 -6.55
C LEU A 221 -1.62 16.63 -6.44
N PHE A 222 -0.46 15.98 -6.27
CA PHE A 222 -0.37 14.56 -5.99
C PHE A 222 -1.19 14.16 -4.74
N PHE A 223 -1.05 14.89 -3.63
CA PHE A 223 -1.79 14.65 -2.39
C PHE A 223 -3.32 14.68 -2.61
N ILE A 224 -3.82 15.74 -3.23
CA ILE A 224 -5.26 15.90 -3.50
C ILE A 224 -5.76 14.80 -4.45
N LYS A 225 -5.00 14.50 -5.50
CA LYS A 225 -5.34 13.47 -6.47
C LYS A 225 -5.47 12.10 -5.82
N ILE A 226 -4.49 11.69 -5.02
CA ILE A 226 -4.48 10.38 -4.38
C ILE A 226 -5.61 10.27 -3.34
N ILE A 227 -5.81 11.28 -2.50
CA ILE A 227 -6.92 11.28 -1.53
C ILE A 227 -8.27 11.25 -2.25
N GLY A 228 -8.42 12.02 -3.33
CA GLY A 228 -9.64 12.03 -4.14
C GLY A 228 -9.94 10.65 -4.74
N ILE A 229 -8.95 10.01 -5.36
CA ILE A 229 -9.09 8.67 -5.96
C ILE A 229 -9.39 7.64 -4.87
N SER A 230 -8.63 7.61 -3.76
CA SER A 230 -8.87 6.72 -2.63
C SER A 230 -10.26 6.90 -2.03
N GLY A 231 -10.71 8.15 -1.86
CA GLY A 231 -12.05 8.47 -1.38
C GLY A 231 -13.14 7.95 -2.30
N LEU A 232 -12.99 8.12 -3.62
CA LEU A 232 -13.91 7.58 -4.63
C LEU A 232 -13.95 6.06 -4.62
N LEU A 233 -12.80 5.39 -4.47
CA LEU A 233 -12.72 3.93 -4.39
C LEU A 233 -13.43 3.40 -3.13
N PHE A 234 -13.23 4.03 -1.97
CA PHE A 234 -13.93 3.66 -0.74
C PHE A 234 -15.43 3.93 -0.83
N ALA A 235 -15.84 5.07 -1.41
CA ALA A 235 -17.25 5.39 -1.63
C ALA A 235 -17.92 4.39 -2.58
N GLY A 236 -17.25 4.03 -3.67
CA GLY A 236 -17.69 2.99 -4.61
C GLY A 236 -17.84 1.63 -3.93
N ALA A 237 -16.84 1.22 -3.14
CA ALA A 237 -16.88 -0.01 -2.36
C ALA A 237 -18.04 -0.02 -1.35
N ALA A 238 -18.31 1.09 -0.66
CA ALA A 238 -19.43 1.22 0.25
C ALA A 238 -20.79 1.14 -0.47
N ALA A 239 -20.93 1.80 -1.63
CA ALA A 239 -22.14 1.75 -2.45
C ALA A 239 -22.43 0.32 -2.97
N LEU A 240 -21.38 -0.39 -3.38
CA LEU A 240 -21.44 -1.80 -3.80
C LEU A 240 -21.85 -2.71 -2.63
N SER A 241 -21.31 -2.47 -1.43
CA SER A 241 -21.67 -3.20 -0.22
C SER A 241 -23.17 -3.12 0.09
N ASN A 242 -23.80 -1.96 -0.10
CA ASN A 242 -25.23 -1.78 0.17
C ASN A 242 -26.12 -2.62 -0.76
N ARG A 243 -25.70 -2.88 -2.01
CA ARG A 243 -26.47 -3.71 -2.97
C ARG A 243 -26.47 -5.20 -2.64
N MET A 244 -25.50 -5.67 -1.86
CA MET A 244 -25.40 -7.08 -1.47
C MET A 244 -26.41 -7.50 -0.38
N GLU A 245 -27.29 -6.60 0.08
CA GLU A 245 -28.24 -6.86 1.17
C GLU A 245 -29.61 -7.38 0.70
N VAL A 246 -29.90 -7.30 -0.60
CA VAL A 246 -31.16 -7.83 -1.15
C VAL A 246 -30.92 -9.22 -1.73
N ARG A 247 -30.78 -10.24 -0.87
CA ARG A 247 -31.10 -11.64 -1.19
C ARG A 247 -31.28 -12.48 0.09
N LYS A 248 -32.35 -13.25 0.06
CA LYS A 248 -32.89 -14.18 1.08
C LYS A 248 -31.86 -15.18 1.61
#